data_AF-F3CFS7-F1
#
_entry.id   AF-F3CFS7-F1
#
_cell.length_a   1.000
_cell.length_b   1.000
_cell.length_c   1.000
_cell.angle_alpha   90.00
_cell.angle_beta   90.00
_cell.angle_gamma   90.00
#
_symmetry.space_group_name_H-M   'P 1'
#
loop_
_entity.id
_entity.type
_entity.pdbx_description
1 polymer ?
#
loop_
_entity_poly.entity_id
_entity_poly.type
_entity_poly.pdbx_seq_one_letter_code
_entity_poly.pdbx_strand_id
1 'polypeptide(L)'
;PQELVDDMLYQLGALRELARVQGVALQHLKPHGALYMHLARDEAAARLLVENLQRLEPELLLYCMPGSVICKIAQELGQPVIREFYADRDYDLSGSI
;
A
#
# COMPACT_ATOMS: atom_id res chain seq x y z
N PRO A 1 8.23 -12.52 3.15
CA PRO A 1 7.01 -11.70 2.96
C PRO A 1 6.08 -11.68 4.18
N GLN A 2 5.85 -12.83 4.85
CA GLN A 2 4.88 -12.94 5.96
C GLN A 2 5.13 -11.94 7.10
N GLU A 3 6.29 -12.00 7.74
CA GLU A 3 6.65 -11.10 8.86
C GLU A 3 6.50 -9.62 8.49
N LEU A 4 6.98 -9.21 7.31
CA LEU A 4 6.84 -7.83 6.83
C LEU A 4 5.36 -7.40 6.68
N VAL A 5 4.51 -8.29 6.17
CA VAL A 5 3.08 -8.00 6.03
C VAL A 5 2.40 -7.95 7.39
N ASP A 6 2.72 -8.87 8.30
CA ASP A 6 2.18 -8.88 9.65
C ASP A 6 2.54 -7.59 10.40
N ASP A 7 3.78 -7.10 10.27
CA ASP A 7 4.21 -5.83 10.84
C ASP A 7 3.46 -4.63 10.26
N MET A 8 3.16 -4.64 8.96
CA MET A 8 2.35 -3.59 8.32
C MET A 8 0.89 -3.63 8.80
N LEU A 9 0.32 -4.83 8.95
CA LEU A 9 -1.04 -5.02 9.46
C LEU A 9 -1.15 -4.63 10.93
N TYR A 10 -0.12 -4.92 11.74
CA TYR A 10 -0.02 -4.47 13.12
C TYR A 10 -0.06 -2.94 13.22
N GLN A 11 0.76 -2.24 12.43
CA GLN A 11 0.80 -0.78 12.39
C GLN A 11 -0.53 -0.18 11.92
N LEU A 12 -1.13 -0.76 10.87
CA LEU A 12 -2.45 -0.37 10.37
C LEU A 12 -3.53 -0.51 11.45
N GLY A 13 -3.58 -1.66 12.13
CA GLY A 13 -4.55 -1.92 13.19
C GLY A 13 -4.38 -0.99 14.38
N ALA A 14 -3.14 -0.72 14.81
CA ALA A 14 -2.85 0.21 15.90
C ALA A 14 -3.35 1.62 15.58
N LEU A 15 -3.05 2.15 14.39
CA LEU A 15 -3.51 3.47 13.99
C LEU A 15 -5.03 3.53 13.79
N ARG A 16 -5.64 2.46 13.26
CA ARG A 16 -7.08 2.35 13.05
C ARG A 16 -7.86 2.48 14.36
N GLU A 17 -7.43 1.78 15.41
CA GLU A 17 -8.12 1.88 16.70
C GLU A 17 -7.96 3.26 17.34
N LEU A 18 -6.79 3.89 17.20
CA LEU A 18 -6.59 5.28 17.66
C LEU A 18 -7.50 6.26 16.91
N ALA A 19 -7.61 6.13 15.58
CA ALA A 19 -8.50 6.92 14.75
C ALA A 19 -9.98 6.74 15.16
N ARG A 20 -10.39 5.49 15.40
CA ARG A 20 -11.76 5.14 15.80
C ARG A 20 -12.18 5.79 17.12
N VAL A 21 -11.27 5.86 18.11
CA VAL A 21 -11.52 6.54 19.39
C VAL A 21 -11.77 8.04 19.19
N GLN A 22 -11.20 8.64 18.15
CA GLN A 22 -11.42 10.05 17.77
C GLN A 22 -12.63 10.24 16.82
N GLY A 23 -13.37 9.17 16.51
CA GLY A 23 -14.53 9.23 15.61
C GLY A 23 -14.17 9.44 14.13
N VAL A 24 -12.94 9.12 13.73
CA VAL A 24 -12.48 9.22 12.33
C VAL A 24 -12.07 7.86 11.78
N ALA A 25 -12.26 7.66 10.48
CA ALA A 25 -11.83 6.45 9.78
C ALA A 25 -10.50 6.69 9.07
N LEU A 26 -9.71 5.64 8.89
CA LEU A 26 -8.53 5.70 8.02
C LEU A 26 -8.98 5.74 6.56
N GLN A 27 -8.40 6.66 5.79
CA GLN A 27 -8.72 6.81 4.38
C GLN A 27 -7.84 5.93 3.49
N HIS A 28 -6.56 5.77 3.87
CA HIS A 28 -5.57 5.16 3.00
C HIS A 28 -4.44 4.48 3.76
N LEU A 29 -3.72 3.61 3.05
CA LEU A 29 -2.43 3.06 3.42
C LEU A 29 -1.37 3.55 2.42
N LYS A 30 -0.26 4.06 2.92
CA LYS A 30 0.94 4.36 2.14
C LYS A 30 2.15 3.74 2.85
N PRO A 31 2.73 2.64 2.33
CA PRO A 31 3.96 2.08 2.90
C PRO A 31 5.08 3.12 2.93
N HIS A 32 5.94 3.07 3.94
CA HIS A 32 7.01 4.05 4.10
C HIS A 32 8.35 3.56 3.52
N GLY A 33 9.10 4.46 2.88
CA GLY A 33 10.51 4.29 2.53
C GLY A 33 10.83 2.96 1.83
N ALA A 34 11.71 2.16 2.45
CA ALA A 34 12.16 0.89 1.89
C ALA A 34 11.04 -0.12 1.69
N LEU A 35 9.99 -0.12 2.54
CA LEU A 35 8.84 -1.02 2.38
C LEU A 35 8.03 -0.69 1.13
N TYR A 36 7.86 0.60 0.85
CA TYR A 36 7.21 1.05 -0.39
C TYR A 36 7.95 0.52 -1.62
N MET A 37 9.28 0.69 -1.63
CA MET A 37 10.09 0.23 -2.74
C MET A 37 10.18 -1.29 -2.83
N HIS A 38 10.10 -2.00 -1.70
CA HIS A 38 10.03 -3.46 -1.68
C HIS A 38 8.73 -3.98 -2.31
N LEU A 39 7.57 -3.42 -1.90
CA LEU A 39 6.27 -3.77 -2.47
C LEU A 39 6.14 -3.37 -3.94
N ALA A 40 6.87 -2.34 -4.37
CA ALA A 40 6.87 -1.93 -5.77
C ALA A 40 7.46 -2.98 -6.73
N ARG A 41 8.21 -3.97 -6.21
CA ARG A 41 8.96 -4.97 -7.01
C ARG A 41 8.73 -6.43 -6.61
N ASP A 42 8.36 -6.70 -5.35
CA ASP A 42 8.17 -8.06 -4.83
C ASP A 42 6.71 -8.50 -4.95
N GLU A 43 6.43 -9.42 -5.88
CA GLU A 43 5.07 -9.89 -6.16
C GLU A 43 4.44 -10.66 -4.99
N ALA A 44 5.24 -11.50 -4.31
CA ALA A 44 4.74 -12.32 -3.22
C ALA A 44 4.35 -11.45 -2.01
N ALA A 45 5.17 -10.46 -1.66
CA ALA A 45 4.85 -9.52 -0.58
C ALA A 45 3.67 -8.62 -0.94
N ALA A 46 3.62 -8.11 -2.18
CA ALA A 46 2.53 -7.26 -2.64
C ALA A 46 1.18 -7.99 -2.68
N ARG A 47 1.15 -9.23 -3.21
CA ARG A 47 -0.06 -10.05 -3.23
C ARG A 47 -0.54 -10.38 -1.83
N LEU A 48 0.37 -10.81 -0.95
CA LEU A 48 0.02 -11.11 0.43
C LEU A 48 -0.56 -9.89 1.17
N LEU A 49 0.01 -8.70 0.98
CA LEU A 49 -0.53 -7.47 1.57
C LEU A 49 -1.94 -7.17 1.02
N VAL A 50 -2.11 -7.17 -0.30
CA VAL A 50 -3.40 -6.82 -0.93
C VAL A 50 -4.50 -7.83 -0.57
N GLU A 51 -4.21 -9.12 -0.54
CA GLU A 51 -5.17 -10.15 -0.10
C GLU A 51 -5.62 -9.94 1.35
N ASN A 52 -4.70 -9.52 2.24
CA ASN A 52 -5.07 -9.17 3.61
C ASN A 52 -5.88 -7.87 3.68
N LEU A 53 -5.55 -6.85 2.89
CA LEU A 53 -6.35 -5.63 2.81
C LEU A 53 -7.77 -5.91 2.31
N GLN A 54 -7.95 -6.75 1.29
CA GLN A 54 -9.28 -7.15 0.82
C GLN A 54 -10.13 -7.81 1.91
N ARG A 55 -9.50 -8.54 2.84
CA ARG A 55 -10.19 -9.22 3.94
C ARG A 55 -10.49 -8.30 5.13
N LEU A 56 -9.60 -7.34 5.41
CA LEU A 56 -9.63 -6.53 6.63
C LEU A 56 -10.16 -5.12 6.40
N GLU A 57 -9.86 -4.53 5.25
CA GLU A 57 -10.01 -3.11 4.89
C GLU A 57 -10.29 -2.95 3.37
N PRO A 58 -11.38 -3.52 2.84
CA PRO A 58 -11.62 -3.60 1.38
C PRO A 58 -11.78 -2.24 0.70
N GLU A 59 -12.18 -1.20 1.44
CA GLU A 59 -12.37 0.16 0.92
C GLU A 59 -11.14 1.07 1.12
N LEU A 60 -10.11 0.60 1.84
CA LEU A 60 -8.94 1.41 2.18
C LEU A 60 -8.10 1.70 0.93
N LEU A 61 -7.89 2.98 0.64
CA LEU A 61 -7.17 3.39 -0.56
C LEU A 61 -5.69 3.06 -0.42
N LEU A 62 -5.10 2.38 -1.40
CA LEU A 62 -3.67 2.04 -1.38
C LEU A 62 -2.88 3.00 -2.28
N TYR A 63 -1.95 3.74 -1.69
CA TYR A 63 -1.00 4.57 -2.46
C TYR A 63 0.04 3.70 -3.16
N CYS A 64 0.12 3.82 -4.47
CA CYS A 64 1.02 3.05 -5.31
C CYS A 64 1.74 3.95 -6.32
N MET A 65 3.00 3.61 -6.60
CA MET A 65 3.71 4.15 -7.75
C MET A 65 3.10 3.53 -9.02
N PRO A 66 2.74 4.34 -10.03
CA PRO A 66 2.22 3.83 -11.30
C PRO A 66 3.15 2.77 -11.91
N GLY A 67 2.57 1.68 -12.42
CA GLY A 67 3.32 0.60 -13.07
C GLY A 67 4.06 -0.37 -12.14
N SER A 68 4.15 -0.07 -10.84
CA SER A 68 4.72 -0.97 -9.84
C SER A 68 3.95 -2.28 -9.69
N VAL A 69 4.63 -3.31 -9.14
CA VAL A 69 4.06 -4.64 -8.91
C VAL A 69 2.81 -4.57 -8.02
N ILE A 70 2.89 -3.87 -6.88
CA ILE A 70 1.73 -3.69 -6.00
C ILE A 70 0.58 -2.91 -6.66
N CYS A 71 0.86 -1.94 -7.53
CA CYS A 71 -0.20 -1.24 -8.28
C CYS A 71 -0.98 -2.21 -9.17
N LYS A 72 -0.27 -3.09 -9.90
CA LYS A 72 -0.88 -4.06 -10.81
C LYS A 72 -1.72 -5.09 -10.04
N ILE A 73 -1.17 -5.62 -8.95
CA ILE A 73 -1.86 -6.61 -8.11
C ILE A 73 -3.09 -6.00 -7.42
N ALA A 74 -2.98 -4.77 -6.90
CA ALA A 74 -4.11 -4.09 -6.30
C ALA A 74 -5.25 -3.90 -7.30
N GLN A 75 -4.94 -3.54 -8.56
CA GLN A 75 -5.92 -3.45 -9.63
C GLN A 75 -6.51 -4.81 -10.02
N GLU A 76 -5.68 -5.85 -10.12
CA GLU A 76 -6.10 -7.23 -10.41
C GLU A 76 -7.08 -7.77 -9.36
N LEU A 77 -6.80 -7.52 -8.08
CA LEU A 77 -7.59 -7.99 -6.95
C LEU A 77 -8.70 -7.02 -6.53
N GLY A 78 -8.85 -5.89 -7.21
CA GLY A 78 -9.92 -4.92 -6.94
C GLY A 78 -9.74 -4.04 -5.71
N GLN A 79 -8.53 -3.95 -5.14
CA GLN A 79 -8.24 -2.98 -4.08
C GLN A 79 -8.19 -1.55 -4.66
N PRO A 80 -8.88 -0.56 -4.06
CA PRO A 80 -8.83 0.82 -4.53
C PRO A 80 -7.41 1.40 -4.50
N VAL A 81 -6.94 1.96 -5.62
CA VAL A 81 -5.58 2.51 -5.76
C VAL A 81 -5.59 4.03 -5.93
N ILE A 82 -4.68 4.71 -5.23
CA ILE A 82 -4.27 6.08 -5.54
C ILE A 82 -2.89 6.03 -6.19
N ARG A 83 -2.78 6.65 -7.37
CA ARG A 83 -1.50 6.78 -8.09
C ARG A 83 -0.70 7.96 -7.56
N GLU A 84 0.52 7.69 -7.12
CA GLU A 84 1.41 8.70 -6.56
C GLU A 84 2.40 9.25 -7.59
N PHE A 85 2.63 10.57 -7.54
CA PHE A 85 3.66 11.27 -8.31
C PHE A 85 4.51 12.13 -7.37
N TYR A 86 5.80 12.26 -7.69
CA TYR A 86 6.79 12.97 -6.87
C TYR A 86 7.35 14.16 -7.65
N ALA A 87 6.95 15.39 -7.29
CA ALA A 87 7.41 16.60 -8.00
C ALA A 87 8.90 16.92 -7.77
N ASP A 88 9.51 16.33 -6.74
CA ASP A 88 10.86 16.58 -6.25
C ASP A 88 11.85 15.46 -6.61
N ARG A 89 11.47 14.55 -7.52
CA ARG A 89 12.29 13.42 -7.96
C ARG A 89 12.49 13.46 -9.46
N ASP A 90 13.70 13.14 -9.88
CA ASP A 90 13.96 12.87 -11.29
C ASP A 90 13.31 11.56 -11.68
N TYR A 91 12.73 11.56 -12.88
CA TYR A 91 12.15 10.38 -13.51
C TYR A 91 12.97 10.01 -14.74
N ASP A 92 13.19 8.71 -14.95
CA ASP A 92 13.71 8.22 -16.21
C ASP A 92 12.62 8.15 -17.29
N LEU A 93 12.99 7.81 -18.53
CA LEU A 93 12.05 7.68 -19.65
C LEU A 93 11.02 6.55 -19.47
N SER A 94 11.24 5.64 -18.51
CA SER A 94 10.27 4.60 -18.16
C SER A 94 9.20 5.11 -17.17
N GLY A 95 9.39 6.29 -16.60
CA GLY A 95 8.54 6.83 -15.54
C GLY A 95 8.87 6.27 -14.15
N SER A 96 10.05 5.68 -13.98
CA SER A 96 10.56 5.26 -12.67
C SER A 96 11.41 6.37 -12.04
N ILE A 97 11.44 6.42 -10.69
CA ILE A 97 12.32 7.31 -9.90
C ILE A 97 13.61 6.65 -9.46
#